data_AF-A0A1Y3BB20-F1
#
_entry.id   AF-A0A1Y3BB20-F1
#
_cell.length_a   1.000
_cell.length_b   1.000
_cell.length_c   1.000
_cell.angle_alpha   90.00
_cell.angle_beta   90.00
_cell.angle_gamma   90.00
#
_symmetry.space_group_name_H-M   'P 1'
#
loop_
_entity.id
_entity.type
_entity.pdbx_description
1 polymer ?
#
loop_
_entity_poly.entity_id
_entity_poly.type
_entity_poly.pdbx_seq_one_letter_code
_entity_poly.pdbx_strand_id
1 'polypeptide(L)'
;MHIKHLILIILFDHMIPGQSLKCYICDYNINYCKTPHCYNNYDVCSANQFASVLVPIRECPRNCMLKAVTNPAGIVLKWKRLCAPEDDFTRGFSCRIDYY
;
A
#
# COMPACT_ATOMS: atom_id res chain seq x y z
N MET A 1 -19.99 -53.54 -14.16
CA MET A 1 -20.45 -52.68 -13.05
C MET A 1 -19.46 -52.80 -11.90
N HIS A 2 -18.51 -51.88 -11.77
CA HIS A 2 -17.70 -51.72 -10.54
C HIS A 2 -17.39 -50.22 -10.34
N ILE A 3 -18.28 -49.59 -9.58
CA ILE A 3 -18.07 -48.58 -8.53
C ILE A 3 -16.75 -47.80 -8.66
N LYS A 4 -16.81 -46.66 -9.36
CA LYS A 4 -16.84 -45.29 -8.79
C LYS A 4 -15.48 -44.83 -8.22
N HIS A 5 -14.80 -44.07 -9.08
CA HIS A 5 -13.97 -42.92 -8.76
C HIS A 5 -14.14 -42.39 -7.33
N LEU A 6 -13.15 -42.63 -6.49
CA LEU A 6 -12.92 -41.83 -5.29
C LEU A 6 -11.45 -41.42 -5.28
N ILE A 7 -11.04 -40.68 -6.32
CA ILE A 7 -9.87 -39.82 -6.18
C ILE A 7 -10.35 -38.69 -5.30
N LEU A 8 -10.04 -38.79 -4.02
CA LEU A 8 -10.08 -37.72 -3.05
C LEU A 8 -9.08 -36.66 -3.53
N ILE A 9 -9.47 -35.87 -4.51
CA ILE A 9 -8.80 -34.62 -4.83
C ILE A 9 -9.19 -33.71 -3.66
N ILE A 10 -8.41 -33.82 -2.59
CA ILE A 10 -8.19 -32.71 -1.68
C ILE A 10 -7.70 -31.60 -2.60
N LEU A 11 -8.62 -30.77 -3.09
CA LEU A 11 -8.31 -29.42 -3.51
C LEU A 11 -7.79 -28.77 -2.24
N PHE A 12 -6.49 -28.99 -2.00
CA PHE A 12 -5.68 -28.06 -1.27
C PHE A 12 -6.03 -26.73 -1.90
N ASP A 13 -6.79 -25.93 -1.14
CA ASP A 13 -6.82 -24.50 -1.26
C ASP A 13 -5.42 -24.09 -1.72
N HIS A 14 -5.31 -23.72 -2.99
CA HIS A 14 -4.23 -22.88 -3.46
C HIS A 14 -4.44 -21.54 -2.75
N MET A 15 -4.22 -21.51 -1.44
CA MET A 15 -3.63 -20.38 -0.77
C MET A 15 -2.25 -20.25 -1.41
N ILE A 16 -2.21 -19.60 -2.58
CA ILE A 16 -0.99 -19.06 -3.15
C ILE A 16 -0.34 -18.32 -1.98
N PRO A 17 0.82 -18.76 -1.46
CA PRO A 17 1.49 -18.06 -0.38
C PRO A 17 1.67 -16.63 -0.85
N GLY A 18 1.22 -15.69 -0.01
CA GLY A 18 0.99 -14.29 -0.35
C GLY A 18 1.94 -13.75 -1.41
N GLN A 19 1.38 -13.34 -2.55
CA GLN A 19 2.12 -12.53 -3.50
C GLN A 19 2.51 -11.25 -2.77
N SER A 20 3.77 -11.18 -2.32
CA SER A 20 4.29 -9.95 -1.75
C SER A 20 4.29 -8.92 -2.88
N LEU A 21 3.70 -7.75 -2.61
CA LEU A 21 3.75 -6.64 -3.55
C LEU A 21 4.68 -5.56 -3.03
N LYS A 22 5.28 -4.83 -3.95
CA LYS A 22 6.13 -3.69 -3.61
C LYS A 22 5.26 -2.44 -3.45
N CYS A 23 5.35 -1.82 -2.29
CA CYS A 23 4.64 -0.58 -1.94
C CYS A 23 5.63 0.54 -1.60
N TYR A 24 5.26 1.75 -1.95
CA TYR A 24 5.95 2.95 -1.46
C TYR A 24 5.62 3.24 0.00
N ILE A 25 6.64 3.58 0.79
CA ILE A 25 6.51 3.84 2.23
C ILE A 25 7.02 5.25 2.55
N CYS A 26 6.11 6.14 2.93
CA CYS A 26 6.44 7.52 3.30
C CYS A 26 5.22 8.25 3.89
N ASP A 27 5.46 9.40 4.52
CA ASP A 27 4.43 10.35 4.94
C ASP A 27 4.62 11.72 4.29
N TYR A 28 3.53 12.47 4.17
CA TYR A 28 3.53 13.79 3.54
C TYR A 28 2.46 14.72 4.10
N ASN A 29 2.73 16.03 4.08
CA ASN A 29 1.81 17.03 4.62
C ASN A 29 0.76 17.42 3.57
N ILE A 30 -0.49 17.65 3.99
CA ILE A 30 -1.53 18.15 3.08
C ILE A 30 -1.30 19.60 2.68
N ASN A 31 -0.71 20.37 3.59
CA ASN A 31 -0.42 21.76 3.37
C ASN A 31 0.91 21.81 2.64
N TYR A 32 0.83 21.87 1.31
CA TYR A 32 1.98 22.23 0.48
C TYR A 32 2.66 23.44 1.12
N CYS A 33 3.90 23.26 1.56
CA CYS A 33 4.60 24.33 2.22
C CYS A 33 5.00 25.38 1.17
N LYS A 34 4.25 26.49 1.12
CA LYS A 34 4.45 27.59 0.18
C LYS A 34 5.59 28.53 0.56
N THR A 35 6.29 28.28 1.66
CA THR A 35 7.28 29.23 2.20
C THR A 35 8.71 28.85 1.83
N PRO A 36 9.62 29.84 1.64
CA PRO A 36 11.03 29.58 1.32
C PRO A 36 11.78 28.78 2.40
N HIS A 37 11.30 28.81 3.65
CA HIS A 37 11.87 28.04 4.76
C HIS A 37 11.66 26.52 4.64
N CYS A 38 10.84 26.08 3.69
CA CYS A 38 10.62 24.67 3.38
C CYS A 38 11.46 24.18 2.19
N TYR A 39 12.46 24.93 1.73
CA TYR A 39 13.36 24.51 0.64
C TYR A 39 14.02 23.13 0.86
N ASN A 40 14.14 22.70 2.12
CA ASN A 40 14.68 21.39 2.51
C ASN A 40 13.62 20.38 2.96
N ASN A 41 12.33 20.69 2.81
CA ASN A 41 11.20 19.83 3.16
C ASN A 41 10.50 19.40 1.87
N TYR A 42 11.27 18.77 0.98
CA TYR A 42 10.83 18.36 -0.34
C TYR A 42 9.85 17.20 -0.19
N ASP A 43 8.58 17.47 -0.42
CA ASP A 43 7.51 16.49 -0.24
C ASP A 43 7.43 15.54 -1.44
N VAL A 44 8.44 14.68 -1.58
CA VAL A 44 8.57 13.67 -2.66
C VAL A 44 7.51 12.56 -2.60
N CYS A 45 6.71 12.52 -1.53
CA CYS A 45 5.74 11.46 -1.27
C CYS A 45 4.29 11.88 -1.61
N SER A 46 4.02 13.19 -1.66
CA SER A 46 2.72 13.74 -2.06
C SER A 46 2.31 13.36 -3.49
N ALA A 47 1.01 13.35 -3.76
CA ALA A 47 0.49 13.02 -5.10
C ALA A 47 0.98 13.98 -6.20
N ASN A 48 1.21 15.25 -5.87
CA ASN A 48 1.58 16.28 -6.84
C ASN A 48 3.10 16.37 -7.09
N GLN A 49 3.92 15.75 -6.25
CA GLN A 49 5.40 15.80 -6.35
C GLN A 49 6.02 14.41 -6.18
N PHE A 50 5.28 13.35 -6.56
CA PHE A 50 5.68 11.99 -6.33
C PHE A 50 6.89 11.59 -7.19
N ALA A 51 8.04 11.36 -6.54
CA ALA A 51 9.26 10.91 -7.20
C ALA A 51 9.62 9.49 -6.74
N SER A 52 9.12 8.48 -7.45
CA SER A 52 9.27 7.06 -7.09
C SER A 52 10.70 6.63 -6.78
N VAL A 53 11.69 7.17 -7.50
CA VAL A 53 13.12 6.86 -7.32
C VAL A 53 13.71 7.35 -5.99
N LEU A 54 13.02 8.30 -5.33
CA LEU A 54 13.44 8.88 -4.06
C LEU A 54 12.62 8.36 -2.87
N VAL A 55 11.64 7.47 -3.12
CA VAL A 55 10.73 6.98 -2.10
C VAL A 55 11.06 5.52 -1.73
N PRO A 56 11.22 5.19 -0.45
CA PRO A 56 11.48 3.82 -0.01
C PRO A 56 10.39 2.86 -0.48
N ILE A 57 10.81 1.66 -0.89
CA ILE A 57 9.92 0.59 -1.32
C ILE A 57 10.04 -0.57 -0.32
N ARG A 58 8.91 -1.17 0.06
CA ARG A 58 8.85 -2.35 0.92
C ARG A 58 7.94 -3.41 0.34
N GLU A 59 8.29 -4.67 0.56
CA GLU A 59 7.39 -5.81 0.30
C GLU A 59 6.30 -5.88 1.36
N CYS A 60 5.04 -5.84 0.92
CA CYS A 60 3.86 -5.89 1.76
C CYS A 60 3.10 -7.20 1.54
N PRO A 61 2.48 -7.75 2.59
CA PRO A 61 1.91 -9.10 2.56
C PRO A 61 0.67 -9.23 1.66
N ARG A 62 -0.10 -8.16 1.47
CA ARG A 62 -1.37 -8.21 0.71
C ARG A 62 -1.67 -7.00 -0.15
N ASN A 63 -1.65 -5.80 0.40
CA ASN A 63 -2.00 -4.56 -0.32
C ASN A 63 -1.15 -3.36 0.13
N CYS A 64 -1.18 -2.29 -0.66
CA CYS A 64 -0.73 -0.96 -0.22
C CYS A 64 -1.94 -0.11 0.17
N MET A 65 -1.74 0.80 1.12
CA MET A 65 -2.77 1.70 1.63
C MET A 65 -2.26 3.14 1.67
N LEU A 66 -3.18 4.08 1.42
CA LEU A 66 -3.04 5.49 1.73
C LEU A 66 -3.93 5.81 2.96
N LYS A 67 -3.34 6.34 4.03
CA LYS A 67 -4.04 6.64 5.29
C LYS A 67 -3.88 8.09 5.72
N ALA A 68 -4.98 8.74 6.05
CA ALA A 68 -4.96 10.04 6.71
C ALA A 68 -4.56 9.89 8.18
N VAL A 69 -3.69 10.79 8.65
CA VAL A 69 -3.37 10.97 10.07
C VAL A 69 -4.08 12.23 10.52
N THR A 70 -5.07 12.08 11.39
CA THR A 70 -5.93 13.18 11.86
C THR A 70 -5.66 13.49 13.32
N ASN A 71 -5.93 14.74 13.72
CA ASN A 71 -6.00 15.10 15.13
C ASN A 71 -7.32 14.58 15.77
N PRO A 72 -7.52 14.70 17.10
CA PRO A 72 -8.76 14.26 17.76
C PRO A 72 -10.03 14.97 17.27
N ALA A 73 -9.91 16.15 16.66
CA ALA A 73 -11.02 16.88 16.05
C ALA A 73 -11.35 16.41 14.62
N GLY A 74 -10.68 15.36 14.12
CA GLY A 74 -10.88 14.84 12.76
C GLY A 74 -10.18 15.62 11.65
N ILE A 75 -9.38 16.64 11.99
CA ILE A 75 -8.65 17.44 11.00
C ILE A 75 -7.44 16.63 10.53
N VAL A 76 -7.31 16.44 9.21
CA VAL A 76 -6.17 15.78 8.59
C VAL A 76 -4.91 16.62 8.77
N LEU A 77 -3.88 16.04 9.38
CA LEU A 77 -2.57 16.67 9.57
C LEU A 77 -1.59 16.25 8.47
N LYS A 78 -1.62 14.97 8.07
CA LYS A 78 -0.75 14.40 7.04
C LYS A 78 -1.36 13.14 6.44
N TRP A 79 -0.82 12.69 5.32
CA TRP A 79 -1.12 11.39 4.71
C TRP A 79 0.09 10.46 4.82
N LYS A 80 -0.18 9.16 4.79
CA LYS A 80 0.84 8.11 4.84
C LYS A 80 0.57 7.06 3.77
N ARG A 81 1.60 6.75 2.97
CA ARG A 81 1.65 5.55 2.11
C ARG A 81 2.31 4.43 2.89
N LEU A 82 1.67 3.26 2.98
CA LEU A 82 2.14 2.13 3.81
C LEU A 82 1.62 0.78 3.31
N CYS A 83 2.10 -0.31 3.90
CA CYS A 83 1.45 -1.61 3.78
C CYS A 83 0.05 -1.55 4.42
N ALA A 84 -0.92 -2.14 3.72
CA ALA A 84 -2.22 -2.42 4.32
C ALA A 84 -2.09 -3.52 5.39
N PRO A 85 -2.96 -3.52 6.41
CA PRO A 85 -3.09 -4.63 7.36
C PRO A 85 -3.34 -5.99 6.66
N GLU A 86 -3.03 -7.08 7.35
CA GLU A 86 -3.19 -8.45 6.80
C GLU A 86 -4.65 -8.84 6.53
N ASP A 87 -5.61 -8.16 7.16
CA ASP A 87 -7.05 -8.34 7.01
C ASP A 87 -7.68 -7.36 5.99
N ASP A 88 -6.87 -6.50 5.34
CA ASP A 88 -7.35 -5.61 4.30
C ASP A 88 -7.34 -6.30 2.93
N PHE A 89 -8.52 -6.78 2.53
CA PHE A 89 -8.78 -7.46 1.26
C PHE A 89 -9.18 -6.50 0.12
N THR A 90 -9.19 -5.19 0.36
CA THR A 90 -9.56 -4.23 -0.68
C THR A 90 -8.50 -4.19 -1.78
N ARG A 91 -8.90 -3.96 -3.04
CA ARG A 91 -7.91 -3.73 -4.11
C ARG A 91 -7.23 -2.40 -3.78
N GLY A 92 -5.93 -2.46 -3.42
CA GLY A 92 -5.22 -1.36 -2.77
C GLY A 92 -5.39 0.00 -3.43
N PHE A 93 -5.50 1.04 -2.60
CA PHE A 93 -5.56 2.43 -3.05
C PHE A 93 -4.19 2.89 -3.56
N SER A 94 -4.01 2.91 -4.89
CA SER A 94 -3.00 3.67 -5.68
C SER A 94 -1.66 3.99 -4.98
N CYS A 95 -1.01 2.97 -4.42
CA CYS A 95 0.38 3.01 -3.93
C CYS A 95 1.18 1.77 -4.39
N ARG A 96 0.57 0.96 -5.25
CA ARG A 96 1.12 -0.28 -5.81
C ARG A 96 2.05 0.06 -6.97
N ILE A 97 3.18 -0.64 -7.04
CA ILE A 97 4.09 -0.57 -8.16
C ILE A 97 3.67 -1.64 -9.17
N ASP A 98 3.06 -1.23 -10.26
CA ASP A 98 2.79 -2.10 -11.40
C ASP A 98 3.99 -2.02 -12.35
N TYR A 99 4.78 -3.10 -12.42
CA TYR A 99 5.75 -3.28 -13.48
C TYR A 99 4.98 -3.83 -14.69
N TYR A 100 4.94 -3.05 -15.78
CA TYR A 100 4.45 -3.52 -17.08
C TYR A 100 5.39 -4.58 -17.67
#